data_AF-A0A2P8CBI7-F1
#
_entry.id   AF-A0A2P8CBI7-F1
#
_cell.length_a   1.000
_cell.length_b   1.000
_cell.length_c   1.000
_cell.angle_alpha   90.00
_cell.angle_beta   90.00
_cell.angle_gamma   90.00
#
_symmetry.space_group_name_H-M   'P 1'
#
loop_
_entity.id
_entity.type
_entity.pdbx_description
1 polymer ?
#
loop_
_entity_poly.entity_id
_entity_poly.type
_entity_poly.pdbx_seq_one_letter_code
_entity_poly.pdbx_strand_id
1 'polypeptide(L)'
;MFRIRKILNPYLPVNEHEIKQVQAIIQSQFPDIAKEKVATIPDQLINPLKYQYKTMLFIADDLDGRVKGCALMLYMPDLSFCYLDFLAVSPGRTSSGVGGALYERVREEADSLDINGLFMECLPDDSDNCPDEEIRKQNAKRLAFYERYGARPITGTRYETPVKPEDTCAPFLVFDGLGSHDEIGAQKLKLIVRAILERKYGDYCPEDYIRMVVGSIIDDPVQLRPFQYKKKLQNGVFRTTLSERKKIFWVINDRHSIHHVRERGYVESPVRVETIRKSLEPTGWFSKGTPSSYPEKIIRDVHDAGYMNYFRKVCKNLPAGKSVYPYVFPIRNGAHPPKDLTVRAGYYCIDTFTPLNQNAYLAARHGVNCTLTAADELLSGRSLAYVLTRPPGHHAEHNVFGGFCYFNNSAIAAHYLSELGRVAILDIDYHHGNGQQQIFYESSNVLTISIHGHPSFAYPYFSGFVNEKGKHQGEGFNYNFPLDEEISAEKYRQTLMKTLEIIRKFSPVYLIVALGFDTAKDDPTGTWKLTASDFEQNGILIGQLKVPTLFMQEGGYNNRRLGTNARQFFKGVQKGFFGQ
;
A
#
# COMPACT_ATOMS: atom_id res chain seq x y z
N MET A 1 6.59 13.47 10.15
CA MET A 1 6.42 12.56 8.99
C MET A 1 4.97 12.64 8.56
N PHE A 2 4.68 12.63 7.26
CA PHE A 2 3.33 12.54 6.71
C PHE A 2 3.32 11.36 5.73
N ARG A 3 2.17 10.73 5.55
CA ARG A 3 1.94 9.69 4.54
C ARG A 3 0.96 10.23 3.50
N ILE A 4 0.98 9.69 2.29
CA ILE A 4 0.00 10.05 1.26
C ILE A 4 -0.96 8.89 1.11
N ARG A 5 -2.26 9.16 1.22
CA ARG A 5 -3.30 8.14 1.08
C ARG A 5 -4.29 8.50 -0.01
N LYS A 6 -4.79 7.48 -0.68
CA LYS A 6 -5.94 7.60 -1.57
C LYS A 6 -7.23 7.28 -0.79
N ILE A 7 -8.19 8.19 -0.77
CA ILE A 7 -9.50 7.95 -0.17
C ILE A 7 -10.31 7.06 -1.12
N LEU A 8 -10.58 5.83 -0.69
CA LEU A 8 -11.32 4.83 -1.48
C LEU A 8 -12.82 4.83 -1.19
N ASN A 9 -13.21 5.07 0.07
CA ASN A 9 -14.62 5.10 0.48
C ASN A 9 -14.85 6.31 1.40
N PRO A 10 -15.63 7.32 0.97
CA PRO A 10 -15.83 8.53 1.76
C PRO A 10 -16.67 8.32 3.03
N TYR A 11 -17.37 7.19 3.18
CA TYR A 11 -18.29 6.93 4.29
C TYR A 11 -17.68 6.13 5.44
N LEU A 12 -16.40 5.78 5.36
CA LEU A 12 -15.70 5.24 6.54
C LEU A 12 -15.54 6.37 7.57
N PRO A 13 -15.78 6.13 8.88
CA PRO A 13 -15.74 7.19 9.89
C PRO A 13 -14.44 8.01 9.89
N VAL A 14 -13.30 7.34 9.68
CA VAL A 14 -11.99 7.99 9.55
C VAL A 14 -11.91 8.93 8.34
N ASN A 15 -12.44 8.50 7.19
CA ASN A 15 -12.42 9.28 5.96
C ASN A 15 -13.43 10.44 6.02
N GLU A 16 -14.55 10.30 6.74
CA GLU A 16 -15.51 11.39 6.92
C GLU A 16 -14.86 12.57 7.66
N HIS A 17 -14.08 12.28 8.72
CA HIS A 17 -13.34 13.31 9.45
C HIS A 17 -12.27 13.99 8.58
N GLU A 18 -11.57 13.21 7.76
CA GLU A 18 -10.51 13.72 6.87
C GLU A 18 -11.09 14.54 5.72
N ILE A 19 -12.20 14.12 5.13
CA ILE A 19 -12.86 14.87 4.07
C ILE A 19 -13.33 16.24 4.59
N LYS A 20 -13.83 16.32 5.83
CA LYS A 20 -14.16 17.63 6.44
C LYS A 20 -12.93 18.54 6.54
N GLN A 21 -11.76 18.01 6.91
CA GLN A 21 -10.51 18.77 6.90
C GLN A 21 -10.10 19.19 5.48
N VAL A 22 -10.24 18.30 4.49
CA VAL A 22 -9.99 18.59 3.06
C VAL A 22 -10.88 19.74 2.59
N GLN A 23 -12.17 19.69 2.87
CA GLN A 23 -13.13 20.74 2.51
C GLN A 23 -12.75 22.10 3.13
N ALA A 24 -12.32 22.10 4.40
CA ALA A 24 -11.84 23.30 5.06
C ALA A 24 -10.54 23.86 4.44
N ILE A 25 -9.59 22.99 4.08
CA ILE A 25 -8.34 23.37 3.39
C ILE A 25 -8.66 24.00 2.02
N ILE A 26 -9.54 23.37 1.22
CA ILE A 26 -9.93 23.88 -0.09
C ILE A 26 -10.62 25.24 0.05
N GLN A 27 -11.58 25.38 0.97
CA GLN A 27 -12.28 26.64 1.19
C GLN A 27 -11.33 27.77 1.65
N SER A 28 -10.30 27.45 2.43
CA SER A 28 -9.31 28.43 2.87
C SER A 28 -8.34 28.85 1.76
N GLN A 29 -8.00 27.95 0.83
CA GLN A 29 -7.06 28.22 -0.26
C GLN A 29 -7.72 28.80 -1.51
N PHE A 30 -9.02 28.55 -1.68
CA PHE A 30 -9.82 28.99 -2.82
C PHE A 30 -11.13 29.63 -2.33
N PRO A 31 -11.08 30.85 -1.77
CA PRO A 31 -12.23 31.49 -1.14
C PRO A 31 -13.38 31.79 -2.11
N ASP A 32 -13.08 31.95 -3.40
CA ASP A 32 -14.08 32.25 -4.44
C ASP A 32 -14.91 31.03 -4.86
N ILE A 33 -14.55 29.83 -4.38
CA ILE A 33 -15.30 28.62 -4.67
C ILE A 33 -16.50 28.52 -3.72
N ALA A 34 -17.68 28.36 -4.31
CA ALA A 34 -18.93 28.14 -3.60
C ALA A 34 -18.82 26.94 -2.65
N LYS A 35 -19.25 27.12 -1.39
CA LYS A 35 -19.20 26.09 -0.34
C LYS A 35 -19.98 24.84 -0.74
N GLU A 36 -21.07 25.03 -1.48
CA GLU A 36 -21.93 23.98 -2.02
C GLU A 36 -21.15 23.07 -2.97
N LYS A 37 -20.26 23.63 -3.79
CA LYS A 37 -19.40 22.86 -4.70
C LYS A 37 -18.42 21.99 -3.93
N VAL A 38 -17.77 22.55 -2.92
CA VAL A 38 -16.83 21.82 -2.03
C VAL A 38 -17.56 20.73 -1.24
N ALA A 39 -18.82 20.97 -0.85
CA ALA A 39 -19.66 19.98 -0.17
C ALA A 39 -19.98 18.74 -1.03
N THR A 40 -19.88 18.82 -2.36
CA THR A 40 -20.15 17.69 -3.26
C THR A 40 -19.01 16.67 -3.38
N ILE A 41 -17.82 16.93 -2.83
CA ILE A 41 -16.64 16.04 -2.97
C ILE A 41 -16.93 14.57 -2.58
N PRO A 42 -17.60 14.26 -1.44
CA PRO A 42 -18.00 12.88 -1.11
C PRO A 42 -18.87 12.21 -2.19
N ASP A 43 -19.84 12.96 -2.75
CA ASP A 43 -20.75 12.47 -3.79
C ASP A 43 -20.00 12.16 -5.09
N GLN A 44 -19.05 13.03 -5.46
CA GLN A 44 -18.21 12.84 -6.65
C GLN A 44 -17.35 11.57 -6.56
N LEU A 45 -16.89 11.19 -5.36
CA LEU A 45 -16.05 10.00 -5.16
C LEU A 45 -16.78 8.68 -5.46
N ILE A 46 -18.10 8.65 -5.30
CA ILE A 46 -18.90 7.41 -5.40
C ILE A 46 -19.86 7.38 -6.60
N ASN A 47 -20.14 8.52 -7.24
CA ASN A 47 -21.13 8.63 -8.31
C ASN A 47 -20.52 8.99 -9.69
N PRO A 48 -19.59 8.19 -10.24
CA PRO A 48 -18.91 8.53 -11.49
C PRO A 48 -19.85 8.61 -12.71
N LEU A 49 -20.99 7.91 -12.68
CA LEU A 49 -21.99 7.97 -13.75
C LEU A 49 -22.70 9.32 -13.81
N LYS A 50 -23.02 9.91 -12.66
CA LYS A 50 -23.65 11.23 -12.55
C LYS A 50 -22.75 12.32 -13.12
N TYR A 51 -21.46 12.23 -12.78
CA TYR A 51 -20.48 13.25 -13.12
C TYR A 51 -19.77 13.01 -14.45
N GLN A 52 -19.88 11.81 -15.03
CA GLN A 52 -19.16 11.39 -16.24
C GLN A 52 -17.63 11.39 -16.09
N TYR A 53 -17.14 11.24 -14.86
CA TYR A 53 -15.73 11.05 -14.51
C TYR A 53 -15.59 10.31 -13.19
N LYS A 54 -14.46 9.64 -13.00
CA LYS A 54 -14.08 9.04 -11.73
C LYS A 54 -13.22 10.00 -10.92
N THR A 55 -13.74 10.47 -9.79
CA THR A 55 -12.98 11.31 -8.87
C THR A 55 -12.04 10.47 -8.00
N MET A 56 -10.83 10.97 -7.79
CA MET A 56 -9.81 10.38 -6.92
C MET A 56 -9.27 11.45 -5.99
N LEU A 57 -9.44 11.24 -4.69
CA LEU A 57 -8.95 12.14 -3.65
C LEU A 57 -7.71 11.56 -3.00
N PHE A 58 -6.62 12.32 -3.02
CA PHE A 58 -5.37 12.05 -2.32
C PHE A 58 -5.23 13.02 -1.15
N ILE A 59 -4.82 12.52 0.00
CA ILE A 59 -4.56 13.34 1.19
C ILE A 59 -3.15 13.06 1.70
N ALA A 60 -2.53 14.10 2.26
CA ALA A 60 -1.31 13.97 3.04
C ALA A 60 -1.67 14.13 4.51
N ASP A 61 -1.70 13.04 5.28
CA ASP A 61 -2.03 13.04 6.71
C ASP A 61 -0.85 12.62 7.59
N ASP A 62 -0.91 12.91 8.88
CA ASP A 62 -0.03 12.29 9.86
C ASP A 62 -0.73 11.14 10.62
N LEU A 63 0.03 10.48 11.50
CA LEU A 63 -0.45 9.34 12.28
C LEU A 63 -1.57 9.71 13.28
N ASP A 64 -1.81 11.00 13.52
CA ASP A 64 -2.91 11.48 14.36
C ASP A 64 -4.17 11.81 13.52
N GLY A 65 -4.16 11.52 12.21
CA GLY A 65 -5.28 11.82 11.30
C GLY A 65 -5.40 13.30 10.93
N ARG A 66 -4.37 14.12 11.15
CA ARG A 66 -4.38 15.53 10.75
C ARG A 66 -3.97 15.68 9.28
N VAL A 67 -4.87 16.22 8.47
CA VAL A 67 -4.65 16.45 7.04
C VAL A 67 -3.81 17.71 6.85
N LYS A 68 -2.66 17.55 6.19
CA LYS A 68 -1.70 18.61 5.86
C LYS A 68 -1.87 19.15 4.45
N GLY A 69 -2.51 18.39 3.57
CA GLY A 69 -2.83 18.81 2.21
C GLY A 69 -3.63 17.76 1.46
N CYS A 70 -4.13 18.13 0.29
CA CYS A 70 -4.93 17.26 -0.55
C CYS A 70 -4.72 17.53 -2.04
N ALA A 71 -4.99 16.52 -2.85
CA ALA A 71 -5.12 16.64 -4.29
C ALA A 71 -6.38 15.93 -4.79
N LEU A 72 -7.19 16.59 -5.61
CA LEU A 72 -8.41 16.04 -6.21
C LEU A 72 -8.20 15.89 -7.73
N MET A 73 -8.21 14.66 -8.22
CA MET A 73 -8.01 14.33 -9.63
C MET A 73 -9.28 13.71 -10.22
N LEU A 74 -9.67 14.16 -11.40
CA LEU A 74 -10.82 13.65 -12.16
C LEU A 74 -10.29 12.81 -13.32
N TYR A 75 -10.63 11.52 -13.36
CA TYR A 75 -10.27 10.63 -14.46
C TYR A 75 -11.44 10.44 -15.42
N MET A 76 -11.22 10.72 -16.70
CA MET A 76 -12.19 10.63 -17.78
C MET A 76 -11.85 9.42 -18.67
N PRO A 77 -12.40 8.22 -18.39
CA PRO A 77 -11.96 6.98 -19.02
C PRO A 77 -12.31 6.88 -20.51
N ASP A 78 -13.37 7.54 -20.96
CA ASP A 78 -13.82 7.53 -22.35
C ASP A 78 -12.87 8.28 -23.30
N LEU A 79 -12.19 9.30 -22.79
CA LEU A 79 -11.19 10.07 -23.54
C LEU A 79 -9.75 9.79 -23.09
N SER A 80 -9.57 8.96 -22.06
CA SER A 80 -8.27 8.60 -21.44
C SER A 80 -7.45 9.84 -21.08
N PHE A 81 -7.95 10.71 -20.19
CA PHE A 81 -7.18 11.81 -19.61
C PHE A 81 -7.53 12.04 -18.15
N CYS A 82 -6.65 12.74 -17.43
CA CYS A 82 -6.89 13.18 -16.06
C CYS A 82 -6.90 14.70 -16.00
N TYR A 83 -7.73 15.25 -15.12
CA TYR A 83 -7.77 16.67 -14.80
C TYR A 83 -7.52 16.85 -13.30
N LEU A 84 -6.45 17.55 -12.91
CA LEU A 84 -6.18 17.91 -11.51
C LEU A 84 -7.00 19.15 -11.16
N ASP A 85 -8.03 18.95 -10.36
CA ASP A 85 -8.97 20.01 -9.96
C ASP A 85 -8.42 20.82 -8.79
N PHE A 86 -7.95 20.14 -7.75
CA PHE A 86 -7.37 20.81 -6.58
C PHE A 86 -6.00 20.24 -6.25
N LEU A 87 -5.08 21.13 -5.89
CA LEU A 87 -3.86 20.82 -5.15
C LEU A 87 -3.69 21.88 -4.06
N ALA A 88 -3.97 21.50 -2.82
CA ALA A 88 -4.04 22.42 -1.70
C ALA A 88 -3.22 21.91 -0.52
N VAL A 89 -2.59 22.81 0.22
CA VAL A 89 -1.81 22.49 1.42
C VAL A 89 -2.30 23.40 2.55
N SER A 90 -2.42 22.84 3.76
CA SER A 90 -2.88 23.58 4.93
C SER A 90 -1.95 24.78 5.19
N PRO A 91 -2.49 25.99 5.48
CA PRO A 91 -1.69 27.14 5.88
C PRO A 91 -0.92 26.84 7.18
N GLY A 92 0.42 26.96 7.19
CA GLY A 92 1.24 26.72 8.39
C GLY A 92 2.75 26.52 8.14
N ARG A 93 3.58 26.64 9.18
CA ARG A 93 5.07 26.66 9.12
C ARG A 93 5.74 25.35 8.65
N THR A 94 5.02 24.23 8.55
CA THR A 94 5.57 22.90 8.21
C THR A 94 4.95 22.27 6.95
N SER A 95 4.80 23.06 5.89
CA SER A 95 4.20 22.63 4.61
C SER A 95 5.24 22.33 3.51
N SER A 96 6.55 22.50 3.77
CA SER A 96 7.58 22.30 2.76
C SER A 96 7.59 20.84 2.26
N GLY A 97 7.42 20.64 0.96
CA GLY A 97 7.47 19.33 0.32
C GLY A 97 6.12 18.60 0.21
N VAL A 98 5.09 18.98 0.98
CA VAL A 98 3.77 18.31 0.93
C VAL A 98 3.12 18.44 -0.46
N GLY A 99 3.09 19.65 -1.02
CA GLY A 99 2.53 19.87 -2.36
C GLY A 99 3.28 19.15 -3.48
N GLY A 100 4.62 19.06 -3.37
CA GLY A 100 5.45 18.30 -4.30
C GLY A 100 5.15 16.81 -4.26
N ALA A 101 5.11 16.24 -3.05
CA ALA A 101 4.83 14.83 -2.85
C ALA A 101 3.39 14.45 -3.29
N LEU A 102 2.39 15.31 -3.02
CA LEU A 102 1.03 15.13 -3.52
C LEU A 102 0.96 15.18 -5.06
N TYR A 103 1.65 16.13 -5.68
CA TYR A 103 1.66 16.25 -7.13
C TYR A 103 2.36 15.07 -7.81
N GLU A 104 3.51 14.65 -7.28
CA GLU A 104 4.18 13.41 -7.72
C GLU A 104 3.23 12.22 -7.64
N ARG A 105 2.50 12.08 -6.53
CA ARG A 105 1.54 11.00 -6.37
C ARG A 105 0.38 11.06 -7.37
N VAL A 106 -0.11 12.25 -7.71
CA VAL A 106 -1.11 12.46 -8.76
C VAL A 106 -0.57 12.03 -10.13
N ARG A 107 0.65 12.46 -10.48
CA ARG A 107 1.29 12.10 -11.75
C ARG A 107 1.50 10.60 -11.88
N GLU A 108 1.94 9.95 -10.81
CA GLU A 108 2.05 8.49 -10.78
C GLU A 108 0.68 7.82 -11.00
N GLU A 109 -0.40 8.35 -10.41
CA GLU A 109 -1.76 7.81 -10.65
C GLU A 109 -2.16 7.93 -12.10
N ALA A 110 -1.97 9.13 -12.65
CA ALA A 110 -2.26 9.45 -14.04
C ALA A 110 -1.49 8.50 -14.98
N ASP A 111 -0.20 8.27 -14.74
CA ASP A 111 0.64 7.36 -15.54
C ASP A 111 0.13 5.90 -15.50
N SER A 112 -0.32 5.39 -14.34
CA SER A 112 -0.91 4.03 -14.30
C SER A 112 -2.19 3.84 -15.09
N LEU A 113 -2.89 4.92 -15.40
CA LEU A 113 -4.17 4.84 -16.11
C LEU A 113 -3.98 4.84 -17.64
N ASP A 114 -2.73 4.84 -18.13
CA ASP A 114 -2.37 4.81 -19.56
C ASP A 114 -3.11 5.91 -20.35
N ILE A 115 -2.96 7.14 -19.87
CA ILE A 115 -3.70 8.31 -20.35
C ILE A 115 -2.87 9.18 -21.30
N ASN A 116 -3.56 10.05 -22.04
CA ASN A 116 -2.97 10.99 -22.99
C ASN A 116 -2.29 12.21 -22.31
N GLY A 117 -2.50 12.39 -21.01
CA GLY A 117 -1.87 13.43 -20.22
C GLY A 117 -2.71 13.90 -19.04
N LEU A 118 -2.06 14.68 -18.16
CA LEU A 118 -2.66 15.30 -17.00
C LEU A 118 -2.83 16.80 -17.27
N PHE A 119 -4.06 17.29 -17.12
CA PHE A 119 -4.43 18.68 -17.35
C PHE A 119 -4.75 19.40 -16.04
N MET A 120 -4.49 20.69 -15.96
CA MET A 120 -4.97 21.54 -14.86
C MET A 120 -5.10 22.99 -15.30
N GLU A 121 -5.82 23.77 -14.52
CA GLU A 121 -5.87 25.21 -14.69
C GLU A 121 -4.87 25.91 -13.77
N CYS A 122 -4.19 26.91 -14.32
CA CYS A 122 -3.41 27.85 -13.53
C CYS A 122 -3.67 29.26 -14.03
N LEU A 123 -3.90 30.19 -13.10
CA LEU A 123 -4.14 31.58 -13.44
C LEU A 123 -2.89 32.19 -14.15
N PRO A 124 -3.07 33.17 -15.04
CA PRO A 124 -1.97 33.76 -15.81
C PRO A 124 -0.95 34.51 -14.97
N ASP A 125 0.30 34.49 -15.41
CA ASP A 125 1.44 35.21 -14.83
C ASP A 125 1.82 36.47 -15.63
N ASP A 126 1.11 36.78 -16.71
CA ASP A 126 1.33 37.97 -17.56
C ASP A 126 0.35 39.12 -17.26
N SER A 127 0.78 40.34 -17.58
CA SER A 127 0.01 41.57 -17.37
C SER A 127 -1.26 41.66 -18.20
N ASP A 128 -1.27 41.04 -19.37
CA ASP A 128 -2.29 41.25 -20.39
C ASP A 128 -3.57 40.51 -19.99
N ASN A 129 -3.41 39.33 -19.40
CA ASN A 129 -4.50 38.50 -18.91
C ASN A 129 -4.81 38.74 -17.42
N CYS A 130 -3.83 39.13 -16.59
CA CYS A 130 -4.01 39.30 -15.16
C CYS A 130 -3.44 40.64 -14.64
N PRO A 131 -4.27 41.68 -14.38
CA PRO A 131 -3.78 43.02 -14.07
C PRO A 131 -3.07 43.13 -12.70
N ASP A 132 -3.57 42.40 -11.70
CA ASP A 132 -3.08 42.48 -10.32
C ASP A 132 -1.66 41.89 -10.18
N GLU A 133 -0.72 42.69 -9.67
CA GLU A 133 0.69 42.29 -9.54
C GLU A 133 0.93 41.22 -8.45
N GLU A 134 0.21 41.29 -7.33
CA GLU A 134 0.39 40.33 -6.23
C GLU A 134 -0.19 38.96 -6.60
N ILE A 135 -1.33 38.95 -7.30
CA ILE A 135 -1.90 37.72 -7.87
C ILE A 135 -0.93 37.11 -8.90
N ARG A 136 -0.36 37.91 -9.81
CA ARG A 136 0.65 37.42 -10.78
C ARG A 136 1.88 36.81 -10.12
N LYS A 137 2.40 37.40 -9.04
CA LYS A 137 3.53 36.82 -8.28
C LYS A 137 3.21 35.44 -7.70
N GLN A 138 1.97 35.22 -7.27
CA GLN A 138 1.52 33.91 -6.78
C GLN A 138 1.34 32.91 -7.94
N ASN A 139 0.78 33.36 -9.05
CA ASN A 139 0.58 32.55 -10.26
C ASN A 139 1.91 32.09 -10.87
N ALA A 140 2.90 32.98 -10.96
CA ALA A 140 4.26 32.67 -11.39
C ALA A 140 4.90 31.57 -10.53
N LYS A 141 4.70 31.60 -9.20
CA LYS A 141 5.17 30.53 -8.30
C LYS A 141 4.47 29.19 -8.55
N ARG A 142 3.17 29.19 -8.85
CA ARG A 142 2.40 27.98 -9.19
C ARG A 142 2.84 27.40 -10.54
N LEU A 143 2.98 28.23 -11.56
CA LEU A 143 3.50 27.79 -12.87
C LEU A 143 4.94 27.28 -12.77
N ALA A 144 5.81 27.99 -12.04
CA ALA A 144 7.17 27.52 -11.75
C ALA A 144 7.16 26.17 -11.00
N PHE A 145 6.21 25.94 -10.09
CA PHE A 145 6.05 24.67 -9.40
C PHE A 145 5.80 23.53 -10.40
N TYR A 146 4.85 23.70 -11.33
CA TYR A 146 4.45 22.70 -12.34
C TYR A 146 5.52 22.50 -13.43
N GLU A 147 6.17 23.58 -13.90
CA GLU A 147 7.25 23.51 -14.91
C GLU A 147 8.44 22.64 -14.46
N ARG A 148 8.69 22.53 -13.15
CA ARG A 148 9.72 21.62 -12.61
C ARG A 148 9.47 20.17 -13.04
N TYR A 149 8.22 19.78 -13.19
CA TYR A 149 7.78 18.45 -13.61
C TYR A 149 7.63 18.29 -15.13
N GLY A 150 7.73 19.39 -15.90
CA GLY A 150 7.59 19.40 -17.36
C GLY A 150 6.25 19.94 -17.86
N ALA A 151 5.31 20.19 -16.94
CA ALA A 151 4.00 20.72 -17.25
C ALA A 151 4.07 22.17 -17.72
N ARG A 152 3.35 22.51 -18.79
CA ARG A 152 3.42 23.83 -19.46
C ARG A 152 2.04 24.30 -19.93
N PRO A 153 1.75 25.62 -19.91
CA PRO A 153 0.56 26.17 -20.54
C PRO A 153 0.47 25.80 -22.02
N ILE A 154 -0.73 25.46 -22.46
CA ILE A 154 -1.08 25.34 -23.87
C ILE A 154 -1.26 26.75 -24.43
N THR A 155 -0.69 27.01 -25.61
CA THR A 155 -0.72 28.32 -26.28
C THR A 155 -1.41 28.23 -27.63
N GLY A 156 -1.78 29.38 -28.21
CA GLY A 156 -2.47 29.42 -29.51
C GLY A 156 -3.96 29.02 -29.39
N THR A 157 -4.52 29.08 -28.19
CA THR A 157 -5.94 28.81 -27.93
C THR A 157 -6.63 30.06 -27.40
N ARG A 158 -7.95 30.00 -27.24
CA ARG A 158 -8.75 31.02 -26.55
C ARG A 158 -9.23 30.55 -25.18
N TYR A 159 -8.56 29.57 -24.57
CA TYR A 159 -8.97 29.02 -23.27
C TYR A 159 -8.87 30.07 -22.16
N GLU A 160 -7.86 30.93 -22.25
CA GLU A 160 -7.60 32.10 -21.40
C GLU A 160 -8.55 33.29 -21.69
N THR A 161 -9.62 33.10 -22.47
CA THR A 161 -10.64 34.13 -22.67
C THR A 161 -11.69 34.05 -21.55
N PRO A 162 -12.00 35.16 -20.86
CA PRO A 162 -13.05 35.18 -19.84
C PRO A 162 -14.41 34.74 -20.38
N VAL A 163 -15.14 33.92 -19.60
CA VAL A 163 -16.51 33.52 -19.93
C VAL A 163 -17.45 34.72 -19.80
N LYS A 164 -17.30 35.48 -18.72
CA LYS A 164 -18.00 36.75 -18.51
C LYS A 164 -17.07 37.91 -18.84
N PRO A 165 -17.49 38.89 -19.66
CA PRO A 165 -16.63 40.00 -20.06
C PRO A 165 -16.07 40.84 -18.90
N GLU A 166 -16.74 40.86 -17.76
CA GLU A 166 -16.31 41.54 -16.54
C GLU A 166 -15.22 40.80 -15.74
N ASP A 167 -15.02 39.51 -16.00
CA ASP A 167 -14.01 38.72 -15.31
C ASP A 167 -12.61 39.05 -15.88
N THR A 168 -11.62 39.01 -15.00
CA THR A 168 -10.19 39.15 -15.38
C THR A 168 -9.44 37.90 -14.93
N CYS A 169 -8.23 37.69 -15.47
CA CYS A 169 -7.35 36.59 -15.05
C CYS A 169 -7.94 35.19 -15.35
N ALA A 170 -8.58 35.00 -16.50
CA ALA A 170 -9.05 33.68 -16.94
C ALA A 170 -7.87 32.69 -17.07
N PRO A 171 -8.02 31.43 -16.64
CA PRO A 171 -6.88 30.53 -16.44
C PRO A 171 -6.26 30.04 -17.76
N PHE A 172 -4.97 29.74 -17.73
CA PHE A 172 -4.35 28.88 -18.72
C PHE A 172 -4.74 27.42 -18.49
N LEU A 173 -4.95 26.69 -19.58
CA LEU A 173 -4.93 25.23 -19.54
C LEU A 173 -3.48 24.74 -19.60
N VAL A 174 -3.03 24.06 -18.54
CA VAL A 174 -1.69 23.50 -18.41
C VAL A 174 -1.73 22.01 -18.73
N PHE A 175 -0.74 21.55 -19.50
CA PHE A 175 -0.57 20.15 -19.90
C PHE A 175 0.71 19.56 -19.29
N ASP A 176 0.58 18.43 -18.61
CA ASP A 176 1.67 17.57 -18.14
C ASP A 176 1.65 16.24 -18.91
N GLY A 177 2.67 16.04 -19.74
CA GLY A 177 2.90 14.84 -20.54
C GLY A 177 3.39 13.62 -19.76
N LEU A 178 3.50 13.72 -18.42
CA LEU A 178 3.97 12.66 -17.51
C LEU A 178 5.38 12.11 -17.82
N GLY A 179 6.14 12.80 -18.68
CA GLY A 179 7.48 12.39 -19.11
C GLY A 179 7.51 11.34 -20.24
N SER A 180 6.35 10.86 -20.69
CA SER A 180 6.17 9.88 -21.77
C SER A 180 5.47 10.46 -23.01
N HIS A 181 4.73 11.57 -22.87
CA HIS A 181 3.94 12.20 -23.91
C HIS A 181 4.15 13.73 -23.96
N ASP A 182 5.26 14.19 -24.56
CA ASP A 182 5.57 15.63 -24.62
C ASP A 182 4.75 16.42 -25.68
N GLU A 183 3.91 15.73 -26.46
CA GLU A 183 3.09 16.30 -27.52
C GLU A 183 1.65 15.76 -27.45
N ILE A 184 0.68 16.60 -27.82
CA ILE A 184 -0.72 16.22 -27.98
C ILE A 184 -1.26 16.74 -29.30
N GLY A 185 -2.00 15.88 -30.02
CA GLY A 185 -2.61 16.24 -31.30
C GLY A 185 -3.86 17.12 -31.14
N ALA A 186 -4.09 17.99 -32.12
CA ALA A 186 -5.17 18.98 -32.10
C ALA A 186 -6.57 18.36 -31.92
N GLN A 187 -6.86 17.28 -32.66
CA GLN A 187 -8.14 16.58 -32.59
C GLN A 187 -8.42 16.03 -31.18
N LYS A 188 -7.38 15.46 -30.55
CA LYS A 188 -7.50 14.89 -29.21
C LYS A 188 -7.72 16.00 -28.18
N LEU A 189 -6.96 17.09 -28.28
CA LEU A 189 -7.13 18.22 -27.38
C LEU A 189 -8.52 18.86 -27.50
N LYS A 190 -9.07 18.98 -28.72
CA LYS A 190 -10.45 19.48 -28.92
C LYS A 190 -11.49 18.68 -28.13
N LEU A 191 -11.39 17.35 -28.16
CA LEU A 191 -12.29 16.47 -27.40
C LEU A 191 -12.11 16.66 -25.88
N ILE A 192 -10.86 16.76 -25.42
CA ILE A 192 -10.52 16.96 -24.00
C ILE A 192 -11.04 18.30 -23.49
N VAL A 193 -10.74 19.39 -24.20
CA VAL A 193 -11.17 20.76 -23.84
C VAL A 193 -12.69 20.85 -23.80
N ARG A 194 -13.37 20.30 -24.82
CA ARG A 194 -14.84 20.22 -24.82
C ARG A 194 -15.34 19.48 -23.59
N ALA A 195 -14.79 18.30 -23.28
CA ALA A 195 -15.22 17.51 -22.12
C ALA A 195 -14.97 18.22 -20.78
N ILE A 196 -13.86 18.96 -20.64
CA ILE A 196 -13.60 19.79 -19.45
C ILE A 196 -14.70 20.85 -19.30
N LEU A 197 -14.95 21.63 -20.36
CA LEU A 197 -15.92 22.72 -20.33
C LEU A 197 -17.36 22.22 -20.12
N GLU A 198 -17.75 21.10 -20.74
CA GLU A 198 -19.10 20.54 -20.62
C GLU A 198 -19.33 19.84 -19.27
N ARG A 199 -18.39 19.01 -18.80
CA ARG A 199 -18.60 18.14 -17.62
C ARG A 199 -18.25 18.82 -16.31
N LYS A 200 -17.22 19.66 -16.29
CA LYS A 200 -16.78 20.37 -15.07
C LYS A 200 -17.44 21.75 -14.95
N TYR A 201 -17.66 22.41 -16.08
CA TYR A 201 -18.14 23.79 -16.15
C TYR A 201 -19.45 23.95 -16.91
N GLY A 202 -20.24 22.88 -17.07
CA GLY A 202 -21.49 22.92 -17.85
C GLY A 202 -22.51 23.95 -17.36
N ASP A 203 -22.55 24.24 -16.06
CA ASP A 203 -23.43 25.28 -15.50
C ASP A 203 -22.89 26.71 -15.67
N TYR A 204 -21.63 26.86 -16.11
CA TYR A 204 -20.92 28.13 -16.21
C TYR A 204 -20.61 28.55 -17.64
N CYS A 205 -20.22 27.60 -18.50
CA CYS A 205 -19.76 27.84 -19.87
C CYS A 205 -20.90 27.61 -20.88
N PRO A 206 -21.39 28.65 -21.57
CA PRO A 206 -22.41 28.47 -22.60
C PRO A 206 -21.84 27.83 -23.89
N GLU A 207 -22.71 27.23 -24.71
CA GLU A 207 -22.30 26.42 -25.89
C GLU A 207 -21.53 27.24 -26.95
N ASP A 208 -21.83 28.52 -27.10
CA ASP A 208 -21.11 29.44 -27.99
C ASP A 208 -19.67 29.70 -27.50
N TYR A 209 -19.46 29.86 -26.20
CA TYR A 209 -18.13 29.93 -25.60
C TYR A 209 -17.34 28.63 -25.85
N ILE A 210 -17.97 27.46 -25.63
CA ILE A 210 -17.32 26.16 -25.86
C ILE A 210 -16.88 26.03 -27.33
N ARG A 211 -17.75 26.40 -28.28
CA ARG A 211 -17.42 26.39 -29.72
C ARG A 211 -16.27 27.33 -30.05
N MET A 212 -16.23 28.53 -29.47
CA MET A 212 -15.14 29.48 -29.66
C MET A 212 -13.80 28.89 -29.19
N VAL A 213 -13.75 28.37 -27.96
CA VAL A 213 -12.51 27.81 -27.39
C VAL A 213 -12.06 26.58 -28.18
N VAL A 214 -12.95 25.63 -28.44
CA VAL A 214 -12.61 24.41 -29.20
C VAL A 214 -12.22 24.73 -30.65
N GLY A 215 -12.87 25.72 -31.27
CA GLY A 215 -12.57 26.19 -32.63
C GLY A 215 -11.22 26.89 -32.76
N SER A 216 -10.72 27.49 -31.67
CA SER A 216 -9.40 28.15 -31.65
C SER A 216 -8.21 27.20 -31.76
N ILE A 217 -8.41 25.92 -31.43
CA ILE A 217 -7.34 24.91 -31.44
C ILE A 217 -7.07 24.51 -32.90
N ILE A 218 -6.00 25.04 -33.49
CA ILE A 218 -5.67 24.82 -34.90
C ILE A 218 -4.31 24.14 -35.10
N ASP A 219 -3.36 24.34 -34.20
CA ASP A 219 -2.00 23.82 -34.32
C ASP A 219 -1.94 22.30 -34.04
N ASP A 220 -1.22 21.56 -34.89
CA ASP A 220 -1.03 20.11 -34.77
C ASP A 220 0.44 19.73 -35.07
N PRO A 221 1.22 19.25 -34.09
CA PRO A 221 0.86 19.11 -32.68
C PRO A 221 0.61 20.47 -32.01
N VAL A 222 -0.14 20.44 -30.91
CA VAL A 222 -0.49 21.63 -30.15
C VAL A 222 0.76 22.29 -29.57
N GLN A 223 0.83 23.62 -29.62
CA GLN A 223 1.95 24.40 -29.10
C GLN A 223 1.87 24.56 -27.58
N LEU A 224 3.00 24.32 -26.91
CA LEU A 224 3.17 24.57 -25.49
C LEU A 224 4.07 25.79 -25.28
N ARG A 225 3.76 26.59 -24.26
CA ARG A 225 4.59 27.73 -23.86
C ARG A 225 6.03 27.25 -23.58
N PRO A 226 7.06 27.95 -24.07
CA PRO A 226 8.44 27.66 -23.68
C PRO A 226 8.62 27.70 -22.16
N PHE A 227 9.59 26.94 -21.63
CA PHE A 227 9.93 27.00 -20.21
C PHE A 227 10.36 28.41 -19.83
N GLN A 228 9.70 29.00 -18.84
CA GLN A 228 9.97 30.37 -18.38
C GLN A 228 10.76 30.38 -17.08
N TYR A 229 10.50 29.42 -16.18
CA TYR A 229 11.08 29.39 -14.84
C TYR A 229 12.18 28.34 -14.68
N LYS A 230 12.37 27.48 -15.69
CA LYS A 230 13.33 26.37 -15.65
C LYS A 230 14.62 26.72 -16.40
N LYS A 231 15.76 26.69 -15.70
CA LYS A 231 17.09 26.84 -16.33
C LYS A 231 17.72 25.50 -16.78
N LYS A 232 17.22 24.34 -16.31
CA LYS A 232 17.69 23.00 -16.71
C LYS A 232 16.62 21.94 -16.43
N LEU A 233 16.37 21.04 -17.38
CA LEU A 233 15.56 19.83 -17.15
C LEU A 233 16.32 18.91 -16.18
N GLN A 234 15.77 18.65 -14.99
CA GLN A 234 16.12 17.42 -14.28
C GLN A 234 15.41 16.30 -15.04
N ASN A 235 16.19 15.49 -15.76
CA ASN A 235 15.72 14.24 -16.33
C ASN A 235 15.39 13.29 -15.17
N GLY A 236 14.17 13.40 -14.64
CA GLY A 236 13.57 12.38 -13.81
C GLY A 236 13.42 11.13 -14.68
N VAL A 237 14.08 10.06 -14.28
CA VAL A 237 14.16 8.79 -15.00
C VAL A 237 12.78 8.13 -15.05
N PHE A 238 11.96 8.50 -16.03
CA PHE A 238 10.81 7.71 -16.45
C PHE A 238 11.14 7.10 -17.80
N ARG A 239 12.16 6.22 -17.82
CA ARG A 239 12.44 5.36 -18.97
C ARG A 239 11.82 3.99 -18.74
N THR A 240 10.88 3.67 -19.62
CA THR A 240 10.04 2.49 -19.73
C THR A 240 10.79 1.15 -19.64
N THR A 241 10.55 0.40 -18.56
CA THR A 241 10.69 -1.06 -18.42
C THR A 241 9.66 -1.54 -17.39
N LEU A 242 8.46 -1.96 -17.82
CA LEU A 242 7.25 -2.09 -16.98
C LEU A 242 6.97 -0.78 -16.19
N SER A 243 5.84 -0.10 -16.42
CA SER A 243 5.47 1.05 -15.56
C SER A 243 5.66 0.67 -14.10
N GLU A 244 6.34 1.48 -13.27
CA GLU A 244 6.72 1.12 -11.89
C GLU A 244 5.55 0.60 -11.03
N ARG A 245 4.32 0.90 -11.43
CA ARG A 245 3.07 0.43 -10.80
C ARG A 245 2.62 -0.98 -11.16
N LYS A 246 3.13 -1.56 -12.26
CA LYS A 246 2.98 -2.98 -12.59
C LYS A 246 4.04 -3.84 -11.88
N LYS A 247 4.98 -3.20 -11.16
CA LYS A 247 5.96 -3.88 -10.31
C LYS A 247 5.39 -4.04 -8.91
N ILE A 248 5.72 -5.17 -8.29
CA ILE A 248 5.46 -5.44 -6.89
C ILE A 248 6.47 -4.60 -6.08
N PHE A 249 5.98 -3.74 -5.21
CA PHE A 249 6.89 -3.05 -4.29
C PHE A 249 7.45 -4.05 -3.30
N TRP A 250 8.76 -4.10 -3.12
CA TRP A 250 9.33 -4.98 -2.10
C TRP A 250 10.27 -4.24 -1.16
N VAL A 251 10.17 -4.60 0.12
CA VAL A 251 11.08 -4.13 1.16
C VAL A 251 11.74 -5.34 1.77
N ILE A 252 13.07 -5.30 1.81
CA ILE A 252 13.88 -6.37 2.37
C ILE A 252 14.39 -5.88 3.72
N ASN A 253 14.23 -6.72 4.75
CA ASN A 253 14.80 -6.44 6.06
C ASN A 253 16.33 -6.54 6.00
N ASP A 254 17.02 -5.43 5.82
CA ASP A 254 18.47 -5.33 5.69
C ASP A 254 19.25 -5.68 6.98
N ARG A 255 18.56 -5.74 8.11
CA ARG A 255 19.10 -6.16 9.40
C ARG A 255 18.81 -7.62 9.73
N HIS A 256 18.09 -8.36 8.90
CA HIS A 256 17.68 -9.74 9.21
C HIS A 256 18.83 -10.69 9.55
N SER A 257 20.01 -10.47 8.96
CA SER A 257 21.18 -11.37 9.05
C SER A 257 21.87 -11.33 10.41
N ILE A 258 21.63 -10.30 11.23
CA ILE A 258 22.25 -10.17 12.55
C ILE A 258 21.73 -11.22 13.54
N HIS A 259 20.50 -11.72 13.35
CA HIS A 259 19.92 -12.78 14.17
C HIS A 259 20.30 -14.17 13.64
N HIS A 260 21.57 -14.56 13.68
CA HIS A 260 22.01 -15.85 13.14
C HIS A 260 22.28 -16.87 14.26
N VAL A 261 21.43 -17.89 14.34
CA VAL A 261 21.53 -19.04 15.25
C VAL A 261 22.22 -20.17 14.47
N ARG A 262 23.29 -20.74 15.01
CA ARG A 262 24.13 -21.76 14.33
C ARG A 262 23.97 -23.16 14.93
N GLU A 263 23.11 -23.30 15.92
CA GLU A 263 22.80 -24.53 16.60
C GLU A 263 22.18 -25.56 15.64
N ARG A 264 22.58 -26.83 15.80
CA ARG A 264 22.12 -27.93 14.94
C ARG A 264 20.61 -28.10 15.06
N GLY A 265 19.91 -28.14 13.94
CA GLY A 265 18.46 -28.31 13.88
C GLY A 265 17.67 -27.00 13.72
N TYR A 266 18.31 -25.84 13.89
CA TYR A 266 17.67 -24.55 13.60
C TYR A 266 17.67 -24.29 12.09
N VAL A 267 16.49 -24.32 11.47
CA VAL A 267 16.32 -24.23 10.01
C VAL A 267 16.16 -22.79 9.50
N GLU A 268 15.70 -21.89 10.37
CA GLU A 268 15.43 -20.49 10.04
C GLU A 268 16.78 -19.73 9.91
N SER A 269 17.24 -19.49 8.69
CA SER A 269 18.62 -19.05 8.45
C SER A 269 18.72 -17.83 7.52
N PRO A 270 19.76 -16.97 7.66
CA PRO A 270 19.91 -15.77 6.82
C PRO A 270 19.94 -16.07 5.31
N VAL A 271 20.41 -17.26 4.91
CA VAL A 271 20.50 -17.66 3.50
C VAL A 271 19.12 -17.69 2.81
N ARG A 272 18.02 -17.87 3.55
CA ARG A 272 16.66 -17.89 3.01
C ARG A 272 16.33 -16.60 2.24
N VAL A 273 16.56 -15.46 2.88
CA VAL A 273 16.30 -14.12 2.31
C VAL A 273 17.14 -13.90 1.05
N GLU A 274 18.42 -14.26 1.10
CA GLU A 274 19.33 -14.07 -0.04
C GLU A 274 18.96 -14.98 -1.22
N THR A 275 18.55 -16.21 -0.96
CA THR A 275 18.09 -17.16 -1.99
C THR A 275 16.85 -16.65 -2.72
N ILE A 276 15.88 -16.10 -2.00
CA ILE A 276 14.68 -15.50 -2.59
C ILE A 276 15.07 -14.25 -3.38
N ARG A 277 15.83 -13.33 -2.77
CA ARG A 277 16.27 -12.08 -3.41
C ARG A 277 16.97 -12.33 -4.74
N LYS A 278 17.97 -13.22 -4.78
CA LYS A 278 18.71 -13.57 -6.00
C LYS A 278 17.83 -14.15 -7.10
N SER A 279 16.73 -14.79 -6.74
CA SER A 279 15.81 -15.41 -7.70
C SER A 279 14.78 -14.42 -8.25
N LEU A 280 14.41 -13.41 -7.47
CA LEU A 280 13.39 -12.40 -7.82
C LEU A 280 13.98 -11.14 -8.45
N GLU A 281 15.14 -10.66 -7.98
CA GLU A 281 15.74 -9.40 -8.45
C GLU A 281 15.96 -9.36 -9.99
N PRO A 282 16.44 -10.42 -10.66
CA PRO A 282 16.65 -10.40 -12.11
C PRO A 282 15.37 -10.41 -12.95
N THR A 283 14.19 -10.60 -12.33
CA THR A 283 12.92 -10.71 -13.06
C THR A 283 12.39 -9.38 -13.59
N GLY A 284 12.80 -8.27 -12.98
CA GLY A 284 12.26 -6.94 -13.28
C GLY A 284 10.83 -6.71 -12.76
N TRP A 285 10.21 -7.67 -12.06
CA TRP A 285 8.85 -7.57 -11.53
C TRP A 285 8.76 -6.77 -10.23
N PHE A 286 9.88 -6.37 -9.63
CA PHE A 286 9.93 -5.75 -8.31
C PHE A 286 10.56 -4.37 -8.36
N SER A 287 9.99 -3.43 -7.58
CA SER A 287 10.57 -2.12 -7.33
C SER A 287 11.03 -2.03 -5.87
N LYS A 288 12.33 -1.80 -5.66
CA LYS A 288 12.95 -1.81 -4.32
C LYS A 288 12.55 -0.60 -3.49
N GLY A 289 12.03 -0.85 -2.29
CA GLY A 289 11.76 0.14 -1.25
C GLY A 289 12.86 0.22 -0.20
N THR A 290 12.88 1.34 0.53
CA THR A 290 13.74 1.53 1.70
C THR A 290 12.88 1.54 2.97
N PRO A 291 13.20 0.75 4.01
CA PRO A 291 12.41 0.75 5.24
C PRO A 291 12.40 2.12 5.93
N SER A 292 11.22 2.61 6.27
CA SER A 292 11.02 3.77 7.15
C SER A 292 11.00 3.37 8.62
N SER A 293 11.21 4.34 9.52
CA SER A 293 11.11 4.11 10.97
C SER A 293 9.72 4.49 11.49
N TYR A 294 9.14 3.62 12.30
CA TYR A 294 7.79 3.81 12.86
C TYR A 294 7.80 3.92 14.39
N PRO A 295 6.79 4.54 15.02
CA PRO A 295 6.66 4.56 16.48
C PRO A 295 6.42 3.16 17.06
N GLU A 296 6.91 2.92 18.28
CA GLU A 296 6.67 1.65 18.98
C GLU A 296 5.20 1.44 19.37
N LYS A 297 4.39 2.51 19.39
CA LYS A 297 2.96 2.44 19.72
C LYS A 297 2.23 1.42 18.85
N ILE A 298 2.52 1.37 17.55
CA ILE A 298 1.85 0.48 16.60
C ILE A 298 2.10 -1.00 16.95
N ILE A 299 3.28 -1.33 17.49
CA ILE A 299 3.58 -2.68 17.98
C ILE A 299 2.79 -2.98 19.25
N ARG A 300 2.66 -1.99 20.15
CA ARG A 300 1.93 -2.12 21.42
C ARG A 300 0.42 -2.20 21.25
N ASP A 301 -0.11 -1.68 20.15
CA ASP A 301 -1.52 -1.81 19.82
C ASP A 301 -1.87 -3.27 19.45
N VAL A 302 -0.87 -4.09 19.11
CA VAL A 302 -1.03 -5.51 18.74
C VAL A 302 -0.44 -6.47 19.77
N HIS A 303 0.68 -6.12 20.41
CA HIS A 303 1.38 -6.97 21.38
C HIS A 303 1.40 -6.37 22.78
N ASP A 304 1.29 -7.24 23.79
CA ASP A 304 1.35 -6.87 25.19
C ASP A 304 2.62 -6.08 25.52
N ALA A 305 2.45 -5.00 26.29
CA ALA A 305 3.56 -4.14 26.69
C ALA A 305 4.56 -4.86 27.61
N GLY A 306 4.08 -5.78 28.46
CA GLY A 306 4.93 -6.61 29.32
C GLY A 306 5.84 -7.52 28.52
N TYR A 307 5.27 -8.25 27.56
CA TYR A 307 5.99 -9.08 26.60
C TYR A 307 7.04 -8.28 25.81
N MET A 308 6.64 -7.17 25.18
CA MET A 308 7.55 -6.34 24.38
C MET A 308 8.71 -5.77 25.21
N ASN A 309 8.42 -5.28 26.42
CA ASN A 309 9.46 -4.77 27.32
C ASN A 309 10.39 -5.89 27.79
N TYR A 310 9.86 -7.08 28.07
CA TYR A 310 10.67 -8.26 28.37
C TYR A 310 11.58 -8.61 27.19
N PHE A 311 11.04 -8.78 25.99
CA PHE A 311 11.79 -9.19 24.80
C PHE A 311 12.95 -8.24 24.51
N ARG A 312 12.70 -6.92 24.55
CA ARG A 312 13.76 -5.92 24.42
C ARG A 312 14.82 -6.07 25.51
N LYS A 313 14.39 -6.21 26.77
CA LYS A 313 15.28 -6.26 27.92
C LYS A 313 16.13 -7.52 27.91
N VAL A 314 15.56 -8.70 27.67
CA VAL A 314 16.33 -9.95 27.64
C VAL A 314 17.35 -9.92 26.52
N CYS A 315 16.99 -9.56 25.29
CA CYS A 315 17.94 -9.44 24.19
C CYS A 315 19.08 -8.47 24.52
N LYS A 316 18.78 -7.26 25.04
CA LYS A 316 19.81 -6.29 25.39
C LYS A 316 20.82 -6.80 26.43
N ASN A 317 20.40 -7.70 27.34
CA ASN A 317 21.25 -8.20 28.42
C ASN A 317 21.90 -9.56 28.13
N LEU A 318 21.59 -10.20 27.00
CA LEU A 318 22.22 -11.47 26.63
C LEU A 318 23.63 -11.25 26.06
N PRO A 319 24.64 -12.02 26.49
CA PRO A 319 25.97 -11.96 25.90
C PRO A 319 25.98 -12.35 24.42
N ALA A 320 26.95 -11.81 23.68
CA ALA A 320 27.16 -12.18 22.28
C ALA A 320 27.39 -13.69 22.12
N GLY A 321 26.73 -14.29 21.12
CA GLY A 321 26.83 -15.72 20.82
C GLY A 321 26.13 -16.64 21.83
N LYS A 322 25.39 -16.11 22.81
CA LYS A 322 24.55 -16.90 23.71
C LYS A 322 23.09 -16.82 23.30
N SER A 323 22.44 -17.98 23.31
CA SER A 323 21.01 -18.15 23.07
C SER A 323 20.33 -18.66 24.35
N VAL A 324 19.12 -18.21 24.61
CA VAL A 324 18.24 -18.75 25.64
C VAL A 324 17.10 -19.49 24.97
N TYR A 325 16.93 -20.76 25.35
CA TYR A 325 15.77 -21.57 25.00
C TYR A 325 14.93 -21.76 26.27
N PRO A 326 13.63 -21.47 26.23
CA PRO A 326 12.77 -21.76 27.36
C PRO A 326 12.62 -23.27 27.55
N TYR A 327 12.53 -23.71 28.81
CA TYR A 327 12.39 -25.13 29.16
C TYR A 327 11.29 -25.39 30.20
N VAL A 328 10.69 -24.35 30.78
CA VAL A 328 9.57 -24.43 31.74
C VAL A 328 8.52 -23.41 31.36
N PHE A 329 7.27 -23.85 31.21
CA PHE A 329 6.14 -23.03 30.77
C PHE A 329 5.05 -22.99 31.85
N PRO A 330 4.50 -21.80 32.18
CA PRO A 330 3.53 -21.67 33.26
C PRO A 330 2.09 -22.03 32.82
N ILE A 331 1.85 -23.30 32.47
CA ILE A 331 0.55 -23.76 31.95
C ILE A 331 -0.57 -23.71 33.02
N ARG A 332 -0.27 -24.11 34.26
CA ARG A 332 -1.27 -24.16 35.36
C ARG A 332 -1.24 -22.92 36.25
N ASN A 333 -0.06 -22.35 36.51
CA ASN A 333 0.18 -21.31 37.50
C ASN A 333 1.03 -20.16 36.93
N GLY A 334 0.40 -19.28 36.14
CA GLY A 334 1.04 -18.13 35.48
C GLY A 334 0.78 -16.77 36.14
N ALA A 335 0.49 -16.73 37.45
CA ALA A 335 0.07 -15.48 38.09
C ALA A 335 1.12 -14.36 38.06
N HIS A 336 2.42 -14.69 38.10
CA HIS A 336 3.50 -13.70 38.12
C HIS A 336 4.72 -14.15 37.29
N PRO A 337 5.31 -13.27 36.45
CA PRO A 337 6.51 -13.60 35.69
C PRO A 337 7.76 -13.70 36.58
N PRO A 338 8.65 -14.70 36.38
CA PRO A 338 9.89 -14.86 37.15
C PRO A 338 10.81 -13.63 37.10
N LYS A 339 11.59 -13.34 38.15
CA LYS A 339 12.51 -12.18 38.15
C LYS A 339 13.71 -12.36 37.19
N ASP A 340 14.25 -13.57 37.11
CA ASP A 340 15.33 -13.92 36.20
C ASP A 340 14.87 -13.87 34.73
N LEU A 341 15.62 -13.16 33.88
CA LEU A 341 15.21 -12.93 32.48
C LEU A 341 15.29 -14.19 31.62
N THR A 342 16.20 -15.12 31.93
CA THR A 342 16.36 -16.35 31.16
C THR A 342 15.26 -17.35 31.52
N VAL A 343 14.89 -17.45 32.80
CA VAL A 343 13.77 -18.29 33.28
C VAL A 343 12.43 -17.70 32.82
N ARG A 344 12.30 -16.37 32.80
CA ARG A 344 11.08 -15.69 32.32
C ARG A 344 10.77 -15.99 30.85
N ALA A 345 11.72 -16.51 30.05
CA ALA A 345 11.48 -16.83 28.64
C ALA A 345 10.26 -17.72 28.43
N GLY A 346 10.09 -18.75 29.27
CA GLY A 346 8.94 -19.66 29.15
C GLY A 346 7.61 -19.05 29.56
N TYR A 347 7.60 -17.91 30.26
CA TYR A 347 6.37 -17.15 30.51
C TYR A 347 5.83 -16.48 29.23
N TYR A 348 6.74 -16.15 28.31
CA TYR A 348 6.43 -15.43 27.07
C TYR A 348 6.67 -16.27 25.82
N CYS A 349 6.78 -17.60 25.93
CA CYS A 349 7.04 -18.49 24.79
C CYS A 349 6.08 -19.68 24.78
N ILE A 350 5.78 -20.20 23.60
CA ILE A 350 4.93 -21.39 23.39
C ILE A 350 5.69 -22.64 22.94
N ASP A 351 7.00 -22.56 22.72
CA ASP A 351 7.82 -23.68 22.28
C ASP A 351 9.22 -23.67 22.90
N THR A 352 10.00 -24.73 22.64
CA THR A 352 11.38 -24.90 23.15
C THR A 352 12.46 -24.71 22.08
N PHE A 353 12.10 -24.26 20.87
CA PHE A 353 13.01 -24.23 19.70
C PHE A 353 13.13 -22.84 19.05
N THR A 354 12.48 -21.82 19.62
CA THR A 354 12.63 -20.41 19.26
C THR A 354 13.58 -19.70 20.24
N PRO A 355 14.85 -19.44 19.86
CA PRO A 355 15.85 -18.90 20.79
C PRO A 355 15.86 -17.38 20.89
N LEU A 356 15.95 -16.88 22.13
CA LEU A 356 16.30 -15.49 22.36
C LEU A 356 17.82 -15.29 22.32
N ASN A 357 18.29 -14.34 21.53
CA ASN A 357 19.68 -13.88 21.55
C ASN A 357 19.75 -12.35 21.50
N GLN A 358 20.95 -11.79 21.62
CA GLN A 358 21.13 -10.33 21.69
C GLN A 358 20.55 -9.54 20.51
N ASN A 359 20.38 -10.21 19.38
CA ASN A 359 20.05 -9.62 18.09
C ASN A 359 18.60 -9.86 17.66
N ALA A 360 17.86 -10.75 18.33
CA ALA A 360 16.50 -11.13 17.97
C ALA A 360 15.54 -9.94 17.94
N TYR A 361 15.53 -9.11 19.00
CA TYR A 361 14.68 -7.91 19.07
C TYR A 361 14.96 -6.94 17.93
N LEU A 362 16.24 -6.65 17.64
CA LEU A 362 16.62 -5.70 16.59
C LEU A 362 16.20 -6.20 15.20
N ALA A 363 16.45 -7.48 14.89
CA ALA A 363 16.05 -8.08 13.62
C ALA A 363 14.52 -8.08 13.44
N ALA A 364 13.77 -8.49 14.46
CA ALA A 364 12.30 -8.49 14.44
C ALA A 364 11.74 -7.06 14.32
N ARG A 365 12.30 -6.09 15.05
CA ARG A 365 11.88 -4.69 15.01
C ARG A 365 12.07 -4.04 13.64
N HIS A 366 13.15 -4.40 12.94
CA HIS A 366 13.36 -3.98 11.54
C HIS A 366 12.37 -4.66 10.58
N GLY A 367 11.97 -5.91 10.85
CA GLY A 367 10.88 -6.58 10.12
C GLY A 367 9.56 -5.80 10.19
N VAL A 368 9.22 -5.29 11.38
CA VAL A 368 8.06 -4.41 11.57
C VAL A 368 8.18 -3.11 10.77
N ASN A 369 9.37 -2.49 10.73
CA ASN A 369 9.58 -1.28 9.91
C ASN A 369 9.35 -1.56 8.42
N CYS A 370 9.84 -2.69 7.91
CA CYS A 370 9.61 -3.10 6.52
C CYS A 370 8.11 -3.33 6.25
N THR A 371 7.44 -3.98 7.20
CA THR A 371 6.01 -4.26 7.18
C THR A 371 5.17 -3.00 7.05
N LEU A 372 5.40 -2.02 7.92
CA LEU A 372 4.64 -0.77 7.91
C LEU A 372 4.99 0.11 6.70
N THR A 373 6.23 0.05 6.20
CA THR A 373 6.61 0.71 4.94
C THR A 373 5.80 0.15 3.77
N ALA A 374 5.68 -1.19 3.67
CA ALA A 374 4.91 -1.82 2.61
C ALA A 374 3.40 -1.56 2.76
N ALA A 375 2.88 -1.50 3.98
CA ALA A 375 1.50 -1.11 4.24
C ALA A 375 1.23 0.35 3.80
N ASP A 376 2.13 1.29 4.11
CA ASP A 376 2.04 2.68 3.66
C ASP A 376 2.04 2.80 2.13
N GLU A 377 2.78 1.96 1.41
CA GLU A 377 2.73 1.96 -0.05
C GLU A 377 1.37 1.47 -0.58
N LEU A 378 0.74 0.49 0.06
CA LEU A 378 -0.63 0.08 -0.29
C LEU A 378 -1.64 1.20 -0.02
N LEU A 379 -1.50 1.92 1.11
CA LEU A 379 -2.31 3.10 1.42
C LEU A 379 -2.08 4.23 0.42
N SER A 380 -0.83 4.35 -0.04
CA SER A 380 -0.42 5.20 -1.16
C SER A 380 -0.85 4.61 -2.50
N GLY A 381 -1.73 3.61 -2.57
CA GLY A 381 -2.35 3.10 -3.79
C GLY A 381 -1.47 2.23 -4.67
N ARG A 382 -0.34 1.71 -4.17
CA ARG A 382 0.28 0.55 -4.82
C ARG A 382 -0.66 -0.65 -4.72
N SER A 383 -0.69 -1.44 -5.78
CA SER A 383 -1.55 -2.62 -5.84
C SER A 383 -0.96 -3.82 -5.11
N LEU A 384 0.36 -4.03 -5.21
CA LEU A 384 1.02 -5.20 -4.64
C LEU A 384 2.29 -4.79 -3.90
N ALA A 385 2.48 -5.34 -2.72
CA ALA A 385 3.69 -5.16 -1.92
C ALA A 385 4.17 -6.51 -1.35
N TYR A 386 5.48 -6.68 -1.17
CA TYR A 386 6.10 -7.87 -0.60
C TYR A 386 7.14 -7.50 0.44
N VAL A 387 7.00 -8.05 1.64
CA VAL A 387 7.95 -7.87 2.73
C VAL A 387 8.78 -9.14 2.85
N LEU A 388 10.02 -9.07 2.37
CA LEU A 388 11.00 -10.14 2.51
C LEU A 388 11.73 -9.95 3.83
N THR A 389 11.14 -10.47 4.90
CA THR A 389 11.66 -10.33 6.27
C THR A 389 12.12 -11.66 6.85
N ARG A 390 12.98 -11.54 7.87
CA ARG A 390 13.37 -12.59 8.81
C ARG A 390 13.73 -11.89 10.14
N PRO A 391 13.28 -12.40 11.30
CA PRO A 391 12.44 -13.60 11.51
C PRO A 391 11.00 -13.47 10.96
N PRO A 392 10.27 -14.60 10.79
CA PRO A 392 8.85 -14.64 10.45
C PRO A 392 7.96 -14.10 11.59
N GLY A 393 6.64 -14.11 11.42
CA GLY A 393 5.71 -13.49 12.36
C GLY A 393 4.44 -14.26 12.76
N HIS A 394 3.88 -15.12 11.91
CA HIS A 394 2.49 -15.60 12.09
C HIS A 394 2.20 -16.42 13.37
N HIS A 395 3.23 -16.95 14.04
CA HIS A 395 3.11 -17.68 15.32
C HIS A 395 3.20 -16.80 16.58
N ALA A 396 3.61 -15.53 16.44
CA ALA A 396 3.65 -14.61 17.58
C ALA A 396 2.22 -14.17 17.93
N GLU A 397 1.76 -14.54 19.12
CA GLU A 397 0.46 -14.12 19.67
C GLU A 397 0.60 -12.76 20.35
N HIS A 398 -0.49 -12.26 20.95
CA HIS A 398 -0.51 -10.98 21.65
C HIS A 398 0.62 -10.86 22.68
N ASN A 399 0.86 -11.90 23.48
CA ASN A 399 1.81 -11.86 24.59
C ASN A 399 2.89 -12.95 24.54
N VAL A 400 2.96 -13.79 23.53
CA VAL A 400 3.94 -14.89 23.46
C VAL A 400 4.61 -14.99 22.09
N PHE A 401 5.88 -15.39 22.08
CA PHE A 401 6.65 -15.73 20.88
C PHE A 401 6.71 -17.24 20.68
N GLY A 402 7.02 -17.67 19.46
CA GLY A 402 7.18 -19.09 19.12
C GLY A 402 7.21 -19.31 17.61
N GLY A 403 7.47 -20.54 17.16
CA GLY A 403 7.58 -20.90 15.75
C GLY A 403 8.58 -20.02 14.97
N PHE A 404 9.71 -19.68 15.58
CA PHE A 404 10.69 -18.71 15.07
C PHE A 404 10.20 -17.24 15.01
N CYS A 405 8.97 -16.96 15.41
CA CYS A 405 8.31 -15.66 15.32
C CYS A 405 8.36 -14.91 16.64
N TYR A 406 8.62 -13.60 16.59
CA TYR A 406 8.66 -12.73 17.78
C TYR A 406 7.66 -11.57 17.73
N PHE A 407 7.50 -10.95 16.55
CA PHE A 407 6.44 -9.98 16.30
C PHE A 407 5.61 -10.46 15.12
N ASN A 408 4.29 -10.33 15.22
CA ASN A 408 3.39 -10.78 14.18
C ASN A 408 3.27 -9.72 13.09
N ASN A 409 4.14 -9.81 12.09
CA ASN A 409 4.18 -8.83 11.00
C ASN A 409 2.84 -8.73 10.26
N SER A 410 2.22 -9.88 9.94
CA SER A 410 0.91 -9.94 9.29
C SER A 410 -0.18 -9.27 10.14
N ALA A 411 -0.20 -9.52 11.45
CA ALA A 411 -1.18 -8.90 12.34
C ALA A 411 -0.91 -7.40 12.58
N ILE A 412 0.35 -6.98 12.65
CA ILE A 412 0.70 -5.55 12.74
C ILE A 412 0.24 -4.79 11.50
N ALA A 413 0.48 -5.33 10.30
CA ALA A 413 -0.04 -4.74 9.08
C ALA A 413 -1.57 -4.75 9.05
N ALA A 414 -2.21 -5.83 9.47
CA ALA A 414 -3.66 -5.93 9.48
C ALA A 414 -4.30 -4.89 10.41
N HIS A 415 -3.77 -4.76 11.63
CA HIS A 415 -4.23 -3.76 12.59
C HIS A 415 -4.08 -2.34 12.00
N TYR A 416 -2.90 -2.02 11.46
CA TYR A 416 -2.61 -0.71 10.86
C TYR A 416 -3.51 -0.36 9.67
N LEU A 417 -3.86 -1.35 8.84
CA LEU A 417 -4.74 -1.15 7.68
C LEU A 417 -6.23 -1.20 8.07
N SER A 418 -6.58 -1.91 9.15
CA SER A 418 -7.98 -2.12 9.56
C SER A 418 -8.69 -0.85 10.03
N GLU A 419 -7.93 0.15 10.49
CA GLU A 419 -8.46 1.48 10.78
C GLU A 419 -9.05 2.17 9.54
N LEU A 420 -8.60 1.77 8.34
CA LEU A 420 -8.91 2.41 7.06
C LEU A 420 -9.79 1.53 6.14
N GLY A 421 -10.18 0.34 6.58
CA GLY A 421 -11.05 -0.56 5.82
C GLY A 421 -10.95 -2.01 6.27
N ARG A 422 -11.87 -2.86 5.80
CA ARG A 422 -11.84 -4.31 6.11
C ARG A 422 -10.57 -4.95 5.56
N VAL A 423 -9.92 -5.80 6.37
CA VAL A 423 -8.70 -6.52 5.99
C VAL A 423 -8.96 -8.02 6.05
N ALA A 424 -8.49 -8.76 5.05
CA ALA A 424 -8.43 -10.23 5.13
C ALA A 424 -6.97 -10.66 5.24
N ILE A 425 -6.69 -11.62 6.12
CA ILE A 425 -5.42 -12.33 6.20
C ILE A 425 -5.65 -13.75 5.67
N LEU A 426 -4.92 -14.10 4.62
CA LEU A 426 -4.85 -15.45 4.07
C LEU A 426 -3.48 -16.05 4.38
N ASP A 427 -3.45 -17.04 5.25
CA ASP A 427 -2.24 -17.80 5.56
C ASP A 427 -2.15 -19.06 4.73
N ILE A 428 -1.08 -19.15 3.94
CA ILE A 428 -0.74 -20.28 3.07
C ILE A 428 0.60 -20.92 3.45
N ASP A 429 1.15 -20.56 4.61
CA ASP A 429 2.21 -21.32 5.27
C ASP A 429 1.70 -22.73 5.64
N TYR A 430 2.60 -23.71 5.68
CA TYR A 430 2.24 -25.07 6.03
C TYR A 430 1.69 -25.18 7.47
N HIS A 431 2.17 -24.32 8.38
CA HIS A 431 1.77 -24.31 9.77
C HIS A 431 0.62 -23.33 10.03
N HIS A 432 -0.22 -23.65 11.01
CA HIS A 432 -1.30 -22.76 11.40
C HIS A 432 -0.73 -21.46 11.99
N GLY A 433 -1.10 -20.31 11.41
CA GLY A 433 -0.85 -18.98 11.97
C GLY A 433 -1.66 -18.68 13.23
N ASN A 434 -1.39 -19.39 14.32
CA ASN A 434 -2.08 -19.22 15.61
C ASN A 434 -2.00 -17.80 16.17
N GLY A 435 -0.89 -17.10 15.92
CA GLY A 435 -0.67 -15.74 16.39
C GLY A 435 -1.72 -14.77 15.85
N GLN A 436 -1.90 -14.76 14.53
CA GLN A 436 -2.86 -13.87 13.88
C GLN A 436 -4.30 -14.25 14.21
N GLN A 437 -4.60 -15.55 14.32
CA GLN A 437 -5.91 -16.02 14.80
C GLN A 437 -6.20 -15.47 16.21
N GLN A 438 -5.26 -15.64 17.15
CA GLN A 438 -5.45 -15.23 18.55
C GLN A 438 -5.65 -13.71 18.67
N ILE A 439 -4.87 -12.92 17.93
CA ILE A 439 -4.93 -11.45 17.97
C ILE A 439 -6.28 -10.92 17.48
N PHE A 440 -6.88 -11.53 16.45
CA PHE A 440 -8.14 -11.07 15.85
C PHE A 440 -9.35 -11.93 16.20
N TYR A 441 -9.24 -12.87 17.13
CA TYR A 441 -10.28 -13.86 17.42
C TYR A 441 -11.64 -13.24 17.79
N GLU A 442 -11.63 -12.02 18.34
CA GLU A 442 -12.83 -11.28 18.74
C GLU A 442 -13.19 -10.12 17.79
N SER A 443 -12.49 -9.96 16.67
CA SER A 443 -12.65 -8.84 15.72
C SER A 443 -13.46 -9.24 14.49
N SER A 444 -14.44 -8.42 14.11
CA SER A 444 -15.14 -8.52 12.80
C SER A 444 -14.47 -7.71 11.68
N ASN A 445 -13.49 -6.87 12.03
CA ASN A 445 -12.85 -5.96 11.07
C ASN A 445 -11.72 -6.63 10.29
N VAL A 446 -11.20 -7.74 10.83
CA VAL A 446 -10.13 -8.54 10.23
C VAL A 446 -10.62 -9.97 10.09
N LEU A 447 -10.70 -10.46 8.85
CA LEU A 447 -10.99 -11.86 8.55
C LEU A 447 -9.68 -12.65 8.57
N THR A 448 -9.58 -13.70 9.39
CA THR A 448 -8.42 -14.60 9.43
C THR A 448 -8.78 -15.94 8.77
N ILE A 449 -7.98 -16.35 7.79
CA ILE A 449 -8.11 -17.65 7.12
C ILE A 449 -6.75 -18.32 7.07
N SER A 450 -6.67 -19.61 7.42
CA SER A 450 -5.43 -20.38 7.34
C SER A 450 -5.66 -21.76 6.72
N ILE A 451 -4.79 -22.14 5.77
CA ILE A 451 -4.72 -23.48 5.17
C ILE A 451 -3.44 -24.14 5.65
N HIS A 452 -3.53 -25.18 6.47
CA HIS A 452 -2.37 -25.74 7.17
C HIS A 452 -2.47 -27.26 7.36
N GLY A 453 -1.37 -27.91 7.72
CA GLY A 453 -1.38 -29.30 8.18
C GLY A 453 -2.19 -29.45 9.46
N HIS A 454 -2.99 -30.51 9.57
CA HIS A 454 -3.89 -30.70 10.71
C HIS A 454 -3.11 -30.67 12.05
N PRO A 455 -3.60 -29.95 13.08
CA PRO A 455 -2.89 -29.82 14.36
C PRO A 455 -2.62 -31.14 15.10
N SER A 456 -3.26 -32.24 14.70
CA SER A 456 -2.93 -33.57 15.27
C SER A 456 -1.52 -34.06 14.93
N PHE A 457 -0.87 -33.52 13.90
CA PHE A 457 0.49 -33.91 13.49
C PHE A 457 1.40 -32.71 13.16
N ALA A 458 0.85 -31.51 12.95
CA ALA A 458 1.63 -30.32 12.63
C ALA A 458 1.60 -29.28 13.76
N TYR A 459 2.72 -28.57 13.94
CA TYR A 459 2.81 -27.42 14.84
C TYR A 459 1.77 -26.35 14.44
N PRO A 460 1.06 -25.71 15.39
CA PRO A 460 1.33 -25.62 16.84
C PRO A 460 0.62 -26.64 17.72
N TYR A 461 0.00 -27.67 17.15
CA TYR A 461 -0.67 -28.80 17.83
C TYR A 461 -1.94 -28.50 18.65
N PHE A 462 -2.07 -27.29 19.20
CA PHE A 462 -3.11 -26.93 20.17
C PHE A 462 -4.15 -25.91 19.65
N SER A 463 -4.03 -25.50 18.39
CA SER A 463 -4.95 -24.60 17.71
C SER A 463 -4.90 -24.83 16.20
N GLY A 464 -5.88 -24.30 15.46
CA GLY A 464 -6.03 -24.53 14.01
C GLY A 464 -7.13 -25.54 13.70
N PHE A 465 -7.93 -25.94 14.68
CA PHE A 465 -9.03 -26.86 14.43
C PHE A 465 -10.19 -26.16 13.71
N VAL A 466 -10.92 -26.91 12.89
CA VAL A 466 -12.02 -26.40 12.03
C VAL A 466 -13.19 -25.76 12.81
N ASN A 467 -13.33 -26.08 14.09
CA ASN A 467 -14.38 -25.56 14.98
C ASN A 467 -14.01 -24.22 15.64
N GLU A 468 -12.79 -23.72 15.47
CA GLU A 468 -12.35 -22.42 15.96
C GLU A 468 -12.82 -21.33 14.98
N LYS A 469 -13.95 -20.67 15.28
CA LYS A 469 -14.64 -19.76 14.33
C LYS A 469 -14.61 -18.29 14.75
N GLY A 470 -13.79 -17.95 15.74
CA GLY A 470 -13.79 -16.66 16.41
C GLY A 470 -14.65 -16.70 17.66
N LYS A 471 -14.89 -15.53 18.25
CA LYS A 471 -15.71 -15.36 19.45
C LYS A 471 -16.30 -13.95 19.49
N HIS A 472 -17.42 -13.77 20.17
CA HIS A 472 -18.08 -12.47 20.33
C HIS A 472 -18.34 -11.81 18.96
N GLN A 473 -17.83 -10.59 18.73
CA GLN A 473 -18.00 -9.90 17.45
C GLN A 473 -17.22 -10.58 16.31
N GLY A 474 -16.16 -11.33 16.62
CA GLY A 474 -15.35 -12.08 15.65
C GLY A 474 -15.92 -13.44 15.26
N GLU A 475 -17.06 -13.86 15.82
CA GLU A 475 -17.71 -15.11 15.41
C GLU A 475 -18.04 -15.09 13.90
N GLY A 476 -17.56 -16.11 13.17
CA GLY A 476 -17.69 -16.18 11.71
C GLY A 476 -16.63 -15.40 10.92
N PHE A 477 -15.63 -14.83 11.59
CA PHE A 477 -14.50 -14.10 10.98
C PHE A 477 -13.15 -14.82 11.16
N ASN A 478 -13.14 -16.06 11.67
CA ASN A 478 -11.99 -16.96 11.63
C ASN A 478 -12.34 -18.26 10.91
N TYR A 479 -11.50 -18.69 9.96
CA TYR A 479 -11.68 -19.96 9.25
C TYR A 479 -10.38 -20.75 9.17
N ASN A 480 -10.39 -21.93 9.79
CA ASN A 480 -9.30 -22.89 9.68
C ASN A 480 -9.63 -23.98 8.68
N PHE A 481 -8.68 -24.26 7.79
CA PHE A 481 -8.70 -25.36 6.84
C PHE A 481 -7.56 -26.32 7.16
N PRO A 482 -7.64 -27.09 8.26
CA PRO A 482 -6.66 -28.13 8.55
C PRO A 482 -6.81 -29.27 7.54
N LEU A 483 -5.71 -29.66 6.91
CA LEU A 483 -5.67 -30.72 5.90
C LEU A 483 -4.82 -31.90 6.38
N ASP A 484 -5.07 -33.07 5.79
CA ASP A 484 -4.37 -34.31 6.14
C ASP A 484 -2.85 -34.23 5.88
N GLU A 485 -2.10 -35.14 6.50
CA GLU A 485 -0.63 -35.19 6.40
C GLU A 485 -0.17 -35.43 4.96
N GLU A 486 -0.95 -36.20 4.20
CA GLU A 486 -0.72 -36.43 2.78
C GLU A 486 -1.87 -35.87 1.96
N ILE A 487 -1.58 -34.85 1.14
CA ILE A 487 -2.53 -34.29 0.18
C ILE A 487 -1.94 -34.20 -1.22
N SER A 488 -2.83 -34.20 -2.21
CA SER A 488 -2.48 -33.81 -3.57
C SER A 488 -2.46 -32.30 -3.73
N ALA A 489 -1.68 -31.79 -4.68
CA ALA A 489 -1.71 -30.37 -5.04
C ALA A 489 -3.10 -29.92 -5.52
N GLU A 490 -3.89 -30.83 -6.10
CA GLU A 490 -5.28 -30.56 -6.49
C GLU A 490 -6.17 -30.32 -5.27
N LYS A 491 -6.05 -31.15 -4.23
CA LYS A 491 -6.78 -30.95 -2.96
C LYS A 491 -6.42 -29.61 -2.31
N TYR A 492 -5.13 -29.25 -2.33
CA TYR A 492 -4.68 -27.94 -1.86
C TYR A 492 -5.33 -26.80 -2.65
N ARG A 493 -5.27 -26.84 -3.99
CA ARG A 493 -5.88 -25.81 -4.86
C ARG A 493 -7.39 -25.69 -4.67
N GLN A 494 -8.10 -26.80 -4.53
CA GLN A 494 -9.55 -26.79 -4.25
C GLN A 494 -9.85 -26.09 -2.92
N THR A 495 -9.00 -26.29 -1.92
CA THR A 495 -9.12 -25.61 -0.63
C THR A 495 -8.83 -24.13 -0.77
N LEU A 496 -7.75 -23.75 -1.48
CA LEU A 496 -7.44 -22.35 -1.79
C LEU A 496 -8.59 -21.66 -2.54
N MET A 497 -9.21 -22.29 -3.54
CA MET A 497 -10.36 -21.69 -4.23
C MET A 497 -11.53 -21.40 -3.27
N LYS A 498 -11.81 -22.30 -2.32
CA LYS A 498 -12.84 -22.06 -1.28
C LYS A 498 -12.49 -20.90 -0.36
N THR A 499 -11.22 -20.76 0.05
CA THR A 499 -10.81 -19.62 0.90
C THR A 499 -10.93 -18.31 0.14
N LEU A 500 -10.54 -18.28 -1.13
CA LEU A 500 -10.68 -17.11 -2.00
C LEU A 500 -12.15 -16.71 -2.20
N GLU A 501 -13.10 -17.64 -2.25
CA GLU A 501 -14.53 -17.33 -2.27
C GLU A 501 -15.01 -16.67 -0.98
N ILE A 502 -14.53 -17.12 0.19
CA ILE A 502 -14.83 -16.48 1.47
C ILE A 502 -14.29 -15.05 1.48
N ILE A 503 -13.05 -14.85 1.01
CA ILE A 503 -12.42 -13.53 0.90
C ILE A 503 -13.24 -12.61 -0.02
N ARG A 504 -13.69 -13.10 -1.18
CA ARG A 504 -14.55 -12.32 -2.09
C ARG A 504 -15.85 -11.88 -1.40
N LYS A 505 -16.51 -12.78 -0.67
CA LYS A 505 -17.74 -12.48 0.08
C LYS A 505 -17.52 -11.45 1.18
N PHE A 506 -16.38 -11.52 1.88
CA PHE A 506 -16.00 -10.52 2.88
C PHE A 506 -15.67 -9.15 2.27
N SER A 507 -15.29 -9.12 0.98
CA SER A 507 -15.01 -7.90 0.22
C SER A 507 -14.02 -6.98 0.97
N PRO A 508 -12.80 -7.44 1.24
CA PRO A 508 -11.78 -6.65 1.92
C PRO A 508 -11.28 -5.50 1.03
N VAL A 509 -10.85 -4.42 1.66
CA VAL A 509 -10.12 -3.33 1.01
C VAL A 509 -8.66 -3.71 0.80
N TYR A 510 -8.08 -4.46 1.75
CA TYR A 510 -6.70 -4.94 1.71
C TYR A 510 -6.63 -6.43 2.01
N LEU A 511 -5.78 -7.15 1.27
CA LEU A 511 -5.45 -8.54 1.52
C LEU A 511 -4.02 -8.63 2.05
N ILE A 512 -3.81 -9.42 3.10
CA ILE A 512 -2.49 -9.80 3.58
C ILE A 512 -2.34 -11.29 3.33
N VAL A 513 -1.26 -11.70 2.68
CA VAL A 513 -0.95 -13.10 2.45
C VAL A 513 0.27 -13.46 3.29
N ALA A 514 0.07 -14.22 4.36
CA ALA A 514 1.15 -14.86 5.11
C ALA A 514 1.70 -16.00 4.22
N LEU A 515 2.88 -15.75 3.65
CA LEU A 515 3.46 -16.51 2.54
C LEU A 515 4.59 -17.40 3.04
N GLY A 516 4.26 -18.65 3.36
CA GLY A 516 5.21 -19.73 3.55
C GLY A 516 5.47 -20.51 2.26
N PHE A 517 6.70 -21.02 2.11
CA PHE A 517 7.08 -21.93 1.02
C PHE A 517 7.37 -23.35 1.51
N ASP A 518 7.04 -23.67 2.75
CA ASP A 518 7.23 -24.96 3.41
C ASP A 518 6.16 -26.00 3.08
N THR A 519 5.13 -25.63 2.32
CA THR A 519 4.23 -26.58 1.63
C THR A 519 4.92 -27.30 0.45
N ALA A 520 6.15 -26.88 0.11
CA ALA A 520 6.91 -27.40 -1.01
C ALA A 520 7.43 -28.82 -0.80
N LYS A 521 7.51 -29.58 -1.89
CA LYS A 521 8.17 -30.88 -1.90
C LYS A 521 9.60 -30.79 -1.37
N ASP A 522 9.91 -31.70 -0.44
CA ASP A 522 11.20 -31.87 0.23
C ASP A 522 11.56 -30.69 1.17
N ASP A 523 10.58 -29.89 1.62
CA ASP A 523 10.80 -28.97 2.74
C ASP A 523 11.00 -29.76 4.05
N PRO A 524 11.99 -29.41 4.90
CA PRO A 524 12.23 -30.14 6.13
C PRO A 524 11.16 -29.94 7.23
N THR A 525 10.25 -28.98 7.05
CA THR A 525 9.25 -28.63 8.08
C THR A 525 7.81 -28.95 7.69
N GLY A 526 7.56 -29.33 6.43
CA GLY A 526 6.24 -29.72 5.95
C GLY A 526 6.25 -31.06 5.22
N THR A 527 5.13 -31.78 5.22
CA THR A 527 5.01 -33.11 4.60
C THR A 527 4.47 -33.06 3.17
N TRP A 528 3.91 -31.92 2.76
CA TRP A 528 3.28 -31.77 1.45
C TRP A 528 4.30 -31.69 0.31
N LYS A 529 3.80 -31.92 -0.91
CA LYS A 529 4.65 -32.13 -2.09
C LYS A 529 4.36 -31.11 -3.20
N LEU A 530 4.02 -29.87 -2.85
CA LEU A 530 3.77 -28.84 -3.86
C LEU A 530 5.03 -28.57 -4.68
N THR A 531 4.85 -28.49 -5.99
CA THR A 531 5.92 -28.19 -6.94
C THR A 531 5.95 -26.70 -7.28
N ALA A 532 7.02 -26.26 -7.94
CA ALA A 532 7.13 -24.88 -8.41
C ALA A 532 5.95 -24.48 -9.33
N SER A 533 5.40 -25.41 -10.13
CA SER A 533 4.22 -25.13 -10.95
C SER A 533 2.96 -24.94 -10.12
N ASP A 534 2.82 -25.62 -8.98
CA ASP A 534 1.67 -25.45 -8.09
C ASP A 534 1.71 -24.06 -7.43
N PHE A 535 2.90 -23.58 -7.05
CA PHE A 535 3.08 -22.21 -6.57
C PHE A 535 2.69 -21.16 -7.63
N GLU A 536 3.02 -21.37 -8.91
CA GLU A 536 2.54 -20.48 -9.99
C GLU A 536 1.01 -20.43 -10.04
N GLN A 537 0.34 -21.58 -9.99
CA GLN A 537 -1.13 -21.63 -10.00
C GLN A 537 -1.75 -20.96 -8.78
N ASN A 538 -1.18 -21.16 -7.59
CA ASN A 538 -1.63 -20.49 -6.36
C ASN A 538 -1.49 -18.97 -6.49
N GLY A 539 -0.37 -18.49 -7.03
CA GLY A 539 -0.15 -17.07 -7.31
C GLY A 539 -1.16 -16.49 -8.30
N ILE A 540 -1.52 -17.22 -9.36
CA ILE A 540 -2.55 -16.81 -10.34
C ILE A 540 -3.89 -16.63 -9.65
N LEU A 541 -4.33 -17.63 -8.87
CA LEU A 541 -5.63 -17.61 -8.20
C LEU A 541 -5.75 -16.45 -7.21
N ILE A 542 -4.70 -16.19 -6.42
CA ILE A 542 -4.65 -15.05 -5.50
C ILE A 542 -4.65 -13.73 -6.27
N GLY A 543 -3.82 -13.60 -7.31
CA GLY A 543 -3.74 -12.38 -8.13
C GLY A 543 -5.06 -12.02 -8.83
N GLN A 544 -5.88 -13.00 -9.18
CA GLN A 544 -7.21 -12.81 -9.77
C GLN A 544 -8.23 -12.17 -8.83
N LEU A 545 -7.96 -12.08 -7.52
CA LEU A 545 -8.82 -11.33 -6.61
C LEU A 545 -8.83 -9.82 -6.91
N LYS A 546 -7.75 -9.29 -7.51
CA LYS A 546 -7.58 -7.85 -7.80
C LYS A 546 -7.74 -6.94 -6.56
N VAL A 547 -7.48 -7.48 -5.37
CA VAL A 547 -7.45 -6.72 -4.11
C VAL A 547 -6.03 -6.23 -3.85
N PRO A 548 -5.80 -4.97 -3.42
CA PRO A 548 -4.50 -4.52 -2.96
C PRO A 548 -3.89 -5.49 -1.94
N THR A 549 -2.74 -6.10 -2.26
CA THR A 549 -2.21 -7.26 -1.53
C THR A 549 -0.82 -7.01 -0.96
N LEU A 550 -0.64 -7.27 0.34
CA LEU A 550 0.65 -7.35 1.03
C LEU A 550 1.04 -8.81 1.22
N PHE A 551 2.10 -9.27 0.56
CA PHE A 551 2.71 -10.56 0.83
C PHE A 551 3.70 -10.42 1.98
N MET A 552 3.57 -11.24 3.02
CA MET A 552 4.46 -11.28 4.17
C MET A 552 5.25 -12.58 4.16
N GLN A 553 6.58 -12.53 4.09
CA GLN A 553 7.38 -13.75 4.11
C GLN A 553 7.29 -14.43 5.48
N GLU A 554 6.83 -15.69 5.50
CA GLU A 554 6.78 -16.56 6.68
C GLU A 554 7.81 -17.71 6.53
N GLY A 555 7.37 -18.98 6.51
CA GLY A 555 8.19 -20.20 6.44
C GLY A 555 8.78 -20.53 5.06
N GLY A 556 9.29 -21.76 4.93
CA GLY A 556 10.01 -22.27 3.76
C GLY A 556 11.52 -22.33 3.97
N TYR A 557 12.06 -23.55 4.02
CA TYR A 557 13.39 -23.84 4.56
C TYR A 557 14.24 -24.73 3.65
N ASN A 558 13.67 -25.29 2.58
CA ASN A 558 14.46 -25.91 1.51
C ASN A 558 15.14 -24.86 0.61
N ASN A 559 16.32 -24.40 1.04
CA ASN A 559 17.11 -23.38 0.34
C ASN A 559 17.47 -23.74 -1.12
N ARG A 560 17.43 -25.01 -1.53
CA ARG A 560 17.70 -25.39 -2.93
C ARG A 560 16.53 -25.06 -3.87
N ARG A 561 15.30 -24.99 -3.34
CA ARG A 561 14.08 -24.75 -4.11
C ARG A 561 13.36 -23.46 -3.76
N LEU A 562 13.61 -22.91 -2.58
CA LEU A 562 12.95 -21.71 -2.06
C LEU A 562 12.89 -20.57 -3.07
N GLY A 563 14.01 -20.25 -3.71
CA GLY A 563 14.09 -19.19 -4.72
C GLY A 563 13.26 -19.49 -5.97
N THR A 564 13.25 -20.74 -6.45
CA THR A 564 12.43 -21.17 -7.59
C THR A 564 10.95 -21.11 -7.25
N ASN A 565 10.54 -21.58 -6.07
CA ASN A 565 9.16 -21.55 -5.62
C ASN A 565 8.65 -20.10 -5.51
N ALA A 566 9.42 -19.22 -4.89
CA ALA A 566 9.10 -17.80 -4.80
C ALA A 566 8.97 -17.15 -6.18
N ARG A 567 9.90 -17.43 -7.10
CA ARG A 567 9.85 -16.91 -8.48
C ARG A 567 8.59 -17.36 -9.21
N GLN A 568 8.21 -18.64 -9.11
CA GLN A 568 7.00 -19.13 -9.78
C GLN A 568 5.73 -18.58 -9.13
N PHE A 569 5.68 -18.47 -7.80
CA PHE A 569 4.56 -17.83 -7.11
C PHE A 569 4.33 -16.41 -7.61
N PHE A 570 5.36 -15.57 -7.61
CA PHE A 570 5.21 -14.17 -8.03
C PHE A 570 5.02 -14.00 -9.54
N LYS A 571 5.53 -14.91 -10.36
CA LYS A 571 5.14 -15.02 -11.78
C LYS A 571 3.63 -15.23 -11.90
N GLY A 572 3.08 -16.15 -11.10
CA GLY A 572 1.65 -16.39 -11.04
C GLY A 572 0.85 -15.16 -10.60
N VAL A 573 1.31 -14.48 -9.54
CA VAL A 573 0.70 -13.22 -9.07
C VAL A 573 0.70 -12.16 -10.17
N GLN A 574 1.81 -11.96 -10.88
CA GLN A 574 1.90 -11.02 -12.00
C GLN A 574 0.89 -11.35 -13.11
N LYS A 575 0.81 -12.61 -13.52
CA LYS A 575 -0.19 -13.09 -14.50
C LYS A 575 -1.62 -12.86 -14.02
N GLY A 576 -1.93 -13.29 -12.80
CA GLY A 576 -3.26 -13.20 -12.22
C GLY A 576 -3.71 -11.75 -12.00
N PHE A 577 -2.81 -10.87 -11.56
CA PHE A 577 -3.13 -9.49 -11.18
C PHE A 577 -3.04 -8.50 -12.34
N PHE A 578 -2.08 -8.64 -13.25
CA PHE A 578 -1.91 -7.69 -14.37
C PHE A 578 -2.30 -8.25 -15.74
N GLY A 579 -2.61 -9.54 -15.86
CA GLY A 579 -3.02 -10.16 -17.13
C GLY A 579 -1.89 -10.32 -18.15
N GLN A 580 -0.64 -10.36 -17.68
CA GLN A 580 0.57 -10.53 -18.51
C GLN A 580 0.89 -11.99 -18.82
#